data_AF-A0A7S3EAB7-F1
#
_entry.id   AF-A0A7S3EAB7-F1
#
_cell.length_a   1.000
_cell.length_b   1.000
_cell.length_c   1.000
_cell.angle_alpha   90.00
_cell.angle_beta   90.00
_cell.angle_gamma   90.00
#
_symmetry.space_group_name_H-M   'P 1'
#
loop_
_entity.id
_entity.type
_entity.pdbx_description
1 polymer ?
#
loop_
_entity_poly.entity_id
_entity_poly.type
_entity_poly.pdbx_seq_one_letter_code
_entity_poly.pdbx_strand_id
1 'polypeptide(L)'
;MESDDSRDDHLMPRALYFDGQSPSEGPPQSAEEYLRQVHWEAQSIANVVVAESRERRQRESQADVSSQLARIEIPHTAEFFAKTSEEQLNGLLDEFEQVRHRFKASVRNFEHEHRHSNLPKPENEPKWRRLCFEKQTSQRPTLTIVRQMDQKSACAALSHFEKWLREETLRAQEQFACASLLSDSYRGEWLFALLVTLEKPLDADSYASMRSLLRMLLVAWKASESNAAEEDVSASAVLSVFISILGKYFGQVES
;
A
#
# COMPACT_ATOMS: atom_id res chain seq x y z
N MET A 1 9.12 43.74 -21.23
CA MET A 1 9.32 42.33 -20.85
C MET A 1 9.33 42.32 -19.34
N GLU A 2 8.21 41.90 -18.75
CA GLU A 2 8.03 41.75 -17.30
C GLU A 2 8.79 40.50 -16.85
N SER A 3 9.79 40.67 -16.00
CA SER A 3 10.60 39.58 -15.47
C SER A 3 9.86 38.86 -14.34
N ASP A 4 9.65 37.57 -14.55
CA ASP A 4 9.04 36.56 -13.68
C ASP A 4 9.94 36.23 -12.46
N ASP A 5 10.25 37.23 -11.64
CA ASP A 5 11.20 37.10 -10.49
C ASP A 5 10.49 36.79 -9.15
N SER A 6 9.17 36.55 -9.18
CA SER A 6 8.35 36.40 -7.96
C SER A 6 8.37 35.00 -7.33
N ARG A 7 9.02 34.01 -7.97
CA ARG A 7 8.93 32.61 -7.55
C ARG A 7 10.01 32.16 -6.57
N ASP A 8 11.11 32.89 -6.44
CA ASP A 8 12.29 32.42 -5.68
C ASP A 8 12.35 32.93 -4.22
N ASP A 9 11.58 33.97 -3.88
CA ASP A 9 11.56 34.57 -2.53
C ASP A 9 11.04 33.61 -1.43
N HIS A 10 10.36 32.51 -1.80
CA HIS A 10 9.85 31.52 -0.84
C HIS A 10 10.84 30.41 -0.48
N LEU A 11 11.82 30.14 -1.35
CA LEU A 11 12.84 29.10 -1.12
C LEU A 11 14.07 29.68 -0.40
N MET A 12 14.39 30.95 -0.68
CA MET A 12 15.52 31.68 -0.11
C MET A 12 15.07 33.09 0.32
N PRO A 13 14.31 33.21 1.43
CA PRO A 13 13.81 34.51 1.86
C PRO A 13 14.96 35.46 2.20
N ARG A 14 14.83 36.73 1.78
CA ARG A 14 15.83 37.77 2.08
C ARG A 14 15.94 37.99 3.59
N ALA A 15 17.09 37.67 4.16
CA ALA A 15 17.35 37.85 5.60
C ALA A 15 17.71 39.30 5.96
N LEU A 16 18.21 40.09 5.00
CA LEU A 16 18.69 41.44 5.21
C LEU A 16 18.04 42.39 4.18
N TYR A 17 17.63 43.56 4.66
CA TYR A 17 17.01 44.60 3.84
C TYR A 17 18.08 45.50 3.20
N PHE A 18 17.85 45.93 1.95
CA PHE A 18 18.68 46.93 1.28
C PHE A 18 17.85 47.70 0.22
N ASP A 19 18.22 48.95 -0.06
CA ASP A 19 17.42 49.93 -0.82
C ASP A 19 17.62 49.93 -2.36
N GLY A 20 18.33 48.96 -2.94
CA GLY A 20 18.43 48.80 -4.40
C GLY A 20 19.18 49.89 -5.20
N GLN A 21 19.92 50.79 -4.54
CA GLN A 21 20.71 51.84 -5.20
C GLN A 21 21.95 51.28 -5.93
N SER A 22 22.45 52.02 -6.95
CA SER A 22 23.68 51.67 -7.68
C SER A 22 24.91 51.65 -6.76
N PRO A 23 25.86 50.71 -6.95
CA PRO A 23 27.03 50.59 -6.10
C PRO A 23 27.98 51.80 -6.23
N SER A 24 28.78 52.02 -5.19
CA SER A 24 29.84 53.04 -5.13
C SER A 24 31.14 52.50 -5.74
N GLU A 25 31.93 53.35 -6.40
CA GLU A 25 33.27 53.00 -6.90
C GLU A 25 34.30 53.06 -5.76
N GLY A 26 34.54 51.92 -5.09
CA GLY A 26 35.55 51.81 -4.03
C GLY A 26 35.26 50.69 -3.02
N PRO A 27 36.14 50.49 -2.02
CA PRO A 27 35.85 49.54 -0.94
C PRO A 27 34.66 50.02 -0.11
N PRO A 28 33.71 49.14 0.23
CA PRO A 28 32.50 49.52 0.95
C PRO A 28 32.84 50.00 2.36
N GLN A 29 32.29 51.15 2.75
CA GLN A 29 32.49 51.74 4.07
C GLN A 29 31.37 51.38 5.06
N SER A 30 30.32 50.70 4.58
CA SER A 30 29.17 50.24 5.37
C SER A 30 28.67 48.86 4.93
N ALA A 31 28.01 48.14 5.85
CA ALA A 31 27.40 46.83 5.58
C ALA A 31 26.30 46.90 4.50
N GLU A 32 25.53 47.99 4.45
CA GLU A 32 24.51 48.18 3.42
C GLU A 32 25.13 48.42 2.03
N GLU A 33 26.26 49.13 1.98
CA GLU A 33 27.01 49.37 0.75
C GLU A 33 27.62 48.09 0.20
N TYR A 34 28.10 47.24 1.11
CA TYR A 34 28.55 45.89 0.79
C TYR A 34 27.41 45.04 0.20
N LEU A 35 26.22 45.03 0.81
CA LEU A 35 25.06 44.28 0.27
C LEU A 35 24.63 44.78 -1.11
N ARG A 36 24.70 46.10 -1.37
CA ARG A 36 24.45 46.66 -2.71
C ARG A 36 25.45 46.16 -3.74
N GLN A 37 26.74 46.18 -3.41
CA GLN A 37 27.80 45.73 -4.30
C GLN A 37 27.68 44.23 -4.61
N VAL A 38 27.42 43.40 -3.58
CA VAL A 38 27.19 41.96 -3.74
C VAL A 38 25.96 41.67 -4.58
N HIS A 39 24.87 42.42 -4.40
CA HIS A 39 23.67 42.21 -5.22
C HIS A 39 23.90 42.58 -6.68
N TRP A 40 24.61 43.68 -6.93
CA TRP A 40 24.99 44.11 -8.28
C TRP A 40 25.94 43.10 -8.96
N GLU A 41 26.93 42.60 -8.22
CA GLU A 41 27.85 41.56 -8.71
C GLU A 41 27.10 40.24 -8.95
N ALA A 42 26.20 39.83 -8.06
CA ALA A 42 25.39 38.62 -8.22
C ALA A 42 24.44 38.69 -9.43
N GLN A 43 23.87 39.86 -9.74
CA GLN A 43 23.09 40.08 -10.97
C GLN A 43 23.93 39.92 -12.24
N SER A 44 25.24 40.17 -12.16
CA SER A 44 26.17 39.98 -13.28
C SER A 44 26.62 38.52 -13.47
N ILE A 45 26.41 37.67 -12.47
CA ILE A 45 26.76 36.25 -12.48
C ILE A 45 25.59 35.43 -13.04
N ALA A 46 25.88 34.41 -13.85
CA ALA A 46 24.86 33.50 -14.36
C ALA A 46 24.22 32.70 -13.21
N ASN A 47 22.87 32.70 -13.14
CA ASN A 47 22.11 32.00 -12.09
C ASN A 47 22.40 30.50 -12.04
N VAL A 48 22.71 29.89 -13.18
CA VAL A 48 23.07 28.48 -13.28
C VAL A 48 24.38 28.36 -14.05
N VAL A 49 25.40 27.79 -13.41
CA VAL A 49 26.67 27.45 -14.04
C VAL A 49 26.83 25.94 -14.02
N VAL A 50 26.96 25.33 -15.20
CA VAL A 50 27.22 23.89 -15.34
C VAL A 50 28.69 23.70 -15.64
N ALA A 51 29.42 23.06 -14.73
CA ALA A 51 30.81 22.70 -14.95
C ALA A 51 30.92 21.27 -15.51
N GLU A 52 31.61 21.11 -16.63
CA GLU A 52 31.96 19.78 -17.14
C GLU A 52 33.01 19.13 -16.22
N SER A 53 32.64 18.03 -15.56
CA SER A 53 33.56 17.30 -14.69
C SER A 53 34.57 16.50 -15.54
N ARG A 54 35.86 16.82 -15.41
CA ARG A 54 36.93 16.24 -16.25
C ARG A 54 37.42 14.86 -15.83
N GLU A 55 36.81 14.22 -14.85
CA GLU A 55 37.16 12.85 -14.50
C GLU A 55 35.90 12.01 -14.35
N ARG A 56 35.53 11.34 -15.45
CA ARG A 56 34.76 10.10 -15.43
C ARG A 56 35.61 8.99 -14.80
N ARG A 57 36.15 9.20 -13.59
CA ARG A 57 36.50 8.06 -12.72
C ARG A 57 35.18 7.36 -12.51
N GLN A 58 35.10 6.15 -13.06
CA GLN A 58 33.94 5.27 -13.01
C GLN A 58 33.27 5.48 -11.65
N ARG A 59 32.13 6.18 -11.64
CA ARG A 59 31.19 6.03 -10.54
C ARG A 59 30.93 4.54 -10.57
N GLU A 60 31.55 3.81 -9.64
CA GLU A 60 31.10 2.47 -9.27
C GLU A 60 29.59 2.60 -9.25
N SER A 61 28.95 1.87 -10.16
CA SER A 61 27.54 1.99 -10.48
C SER A 61 26.83 2.17 -9.14
N GLN A 62 26.30 3.38 -8.88
CA GLN A 62 25.47 3.57 -7.69
C GLN A 62 24.51 2.39 -7.71
N ALA A 63 24.53 1.59 -6.64
CA ALA A 63 23.67 0.42 -6.55
C ALA A 63 22.30 0.87 -7.03
N ASP A 64 21.80 0.16 -8.03
CA ASP A 64 20.58 0.53 -8.73
C ASP A 64 19.41 0.29 -7.78
N VAL A 65 19.28 1.17 -6.79
CA VAL A 65 18.19 1.20 -5.82
C VAL A 65 16.88 1.44 -6.58
N SER A 66 16.96 2.06 -7.76
CA SER A 66 15.83 2.25 -8.66
C SER A 66 15.35 0.93 -9.28
N SER A 67 16.21 -0.04 -9.63
CA SER A 67 15.73 -1.36 -10.10
C SER A 67 15.28 -2.30 -8.99
N GLN A 68 15.77 -2.13 -7.76
CA GLN A 68 15.25 -2.89 -6.61
C GLN A 68 13.92 -2.34 -6.09
N LEU A 69 13.67 -1.03 -6.26
CA LEU A 69 12.39 -0.37 -5.95
C LEU A 69 11.46 -0.24 -7.16
N ALA A 70 11.95 -0.50 -8.38
CA ALA A 70 11.13 -0.57 -9.58
C ALA A 70 10.12 -1.67 -9.35
N ARG A 71 8.86 -1.26 -9.18
CA ARG A 71 7.64 -2.06 -9.25
C ARG A 71 7.95 -3.55 -9.10
N ILE A 72 7.90 -4.04 -7.86
CA ILE A 72 7.82 -5.49 -7.65
C ILE A 72 6.49 -5.91 -8.26
N GLU A 73 6.52 -6.16 -9.58
CA GLU A 73 5.42 -6.67 -10.36
C GLU A 73 4.94 -7.90 -9.63
N ILE A 74 3.68 -7.87 -9.27
CA ILE A 74 3.08 -9.00 -8.58
C ILE A 74 3.06 -10.14 -9.61
N PRO A 75 3.74 -11.27 -9.36
CA PRO A 75 3.90 -12.33 -10.34
C PRO A 75 2.55 -12.83 -10.85
N HIS A 76 2.49 -13.22 -12.13
CA HIS A 76 1.34 -13.88 -12.75
C HIS A 76 0.02 -13.09 -12.76
N THR A 77 0.03 -11.80 -12.38
CA THR A 77 -1.16 -10.93 -12.42
C THR A 77 -1.78 -10.87 -13.82
N ALA A 78 -0.99 -10.53 -14.84
CA ALA A 78 -1.47 -10.43 -16.22
C ALA A 78 -2.00 -11.79 -16.73
N GLU A 79 -1.31 -12.89 -16.42
CA GLU A 79 -1.73 -14.25 -16.81
C GLU A 79 -3.06 -14.64 -16.19
N PHE A 80 -3.26 -14.36 -14.89
CA PHE A 80 -4.50 -14.68 -14.17
C PHE A 80 -5.69 -13.93 -14.77
N PHE A 81 -5.56 -12.61 -14.94
CA PHE A 81 -6.66 -11.78 -15.44
C PHE A 81 -6.93 -12.01 -16.93
N ALA A 82 -5.93 -12.42 -17.72
CA ALA A 82 -6.15 -12.82 -19.11
C ALA A 82 -6.99 -14.10 -19.26
N LYS A 83 -6.93 -15.01 -18.26
CA LYS A 83 -7.70 -16.26 -18.24
C LYS A 83 -9.07 -16.13 -17.60
N THR A 84 -9.28 -15.09 -16.81
CA THR A 84 -10.55 -14.85 -16.12
C THR A 84 -11.50 -14.07 -17.03
N SER A 85 -12.74 -14.55 -17.21
CA SER A 85 -13.75 -13.82 -17.97
C SER A 85 -14.06 -12.48 -17.30
N GLU A 86 -14.04 -11.39 -18.07
CA GLU A 86 -14.38 -10.05 -17.58
C GLU A 86 -15.81 -9.99 -17.01
N GLU A 87 -16.76 -10.72 -17.60
CA GLU A 87 -18.14 -10.76 -17.12
C GLU A 87 -18.25 -11.42 -15.73
N GLN A 88 -17.56 -12.56 -15.54
CA GLN A 88 -17.53 -13.24 -14.24
C GLN A 88 -16.83 -12.40 -13.18
N LEU A 89 -15.73 -11.74 -13.56
CA LEU A 89 -15.00 -10.82 -12.70
C LEU A 89 -15.89 -9.65 -12.27
N ASN A 90 -16.56 -8.99 -13.21
CA ASN A 90 -17.43 -7.84 -12.91
C ASN A 90 -18.63 -8.25 -12.06
N GLY A 91 -19.24 -9.40 -12.33
CA GLY A 91 -20.34 -9.94 -11.51
C GLY A 91 -19.90 -10.22 -10.07
N LEU A 92 -18.73 -10.85 -9.88
CA LEU A 92 -18.17 -11.09 -8.55
C LEU A 92 -17.89 -9.78 -7.79
N LEU A 93 -17.32 -8.78 -8.47
CA LEU A 93 -17.00 -7.50 -7.86
C LEU A 93 -18.26 -6.71 -7.46
N ASP A 94 -19.31 -6.78 -8.28
CA ASP A 94 -20.61 -6.19 -7.96
C ASP A 94 -21.26 -6.88 -6.74
N GLU A 95 -21.25 -8.22 -6.69
CA GLU A 95 -21.73 -8.97 -5.51
C GLU A 95 -20.96 -8.59 -4.24
N PHE A 96 -19.63 -8.48 -4.33
CA PHE A 96 -18.79 -8.05 -3.22
C PHE A 96 -19.12 -6.63 -2.76
N GLU A 97 -19.35 -5.71 -3.69
CA GLU A 97 -19.78 -4.34 -3.39
C GLU A 97 -21.15 -4.29 -2.72
N GLN A 98 -22.11 -5.08 -3.20
CA GLN A 98 -23.44 -5.21 -2.58
C GLN A 98 -23.33 -5.74 -1.14
N VAL A 99 -22.48 -6.74 -0.88
CA VAL A 99 -22.23 -7.25 0.48
C VAL A 99 -21.68 -6.15 1.37
N ARG A 100 -20.70 -5.37 0.89
CA ARG A 100 -20.13 -4.24 1.64
C ARG A 100 -21.17 -3.16 1.91
N HIS A 101 -22.03 -2.84 0.95
CA HIS A 101 -23.10 -1.86 1.13
C HIS A 101 -24.09 -2.32 2.22
N ARG A 102 -24.53 -3.59 2.18
CA ARG A 102 -25.41 -4.18 3.20
C ARG A 102 -24.73 -4.22 4.58
N PHE A 103 -23.44 -4.54 4.61
CA PHE A 103 -22.66 -4.53 5.85
C PHE A 103 -22.58 -3.12 6.45
N LYS A 104 -22.24 -2.10 5.66
CA LYS A 104 -22.21 -0.70 6.11
C LYS A 104 -23.56 -0.22 6.63
N ALA A 105 -24.65 -0.56 5.95
CA ALA A 105 -26.00 -0.26 6.42
C ALA A 105 -26.29 -0.94 7.77
N SER A 106 -25.84 -2.18 7.94
CA SER A 106 -25.95 -2.91 9.21
C SER A 106 -25.13 -2.25 10.31
N VAL A 107 -23.88 -1.84 10.08
CA VAL A 107 -23.04 -1.15 11.08
C VAL A 107 -23.70 0.13 11.59
N ARG A 108 -24.27 0.95 10.70
CA ARG A 108 -25.01 2.18 11.09
C ARG A 108 -26.17 1.91 12.05
N ASN A 109 -26.85 0.78 11.88
CA ASN A 109 -27.93 0.37 12.79
C ASN A 109 -27.41 -0.24 14.11
N PHE A 110 -26.13 -0.63 14.18
CA PHE A 110 -25.53 -1.28 15.35
C PHE A 110 -25.09 -0.30 16.43
N GLU A 111 -24.59 0.88 16.02
CA GLU A 111 -23.96 1.85 16.91
C GLU A 111 -24.87 2.33 18.04
N HIS A 112 -26.20 2.13 17.91
CA HIS A 112 -27.17 2.47 18.93
C HIS A 112 -27.30 1.46 20.09
N GLU A 113 -26.84 0.21 19.96
CA GLU A 113 -27.20 -0.86 20.92
C GLU A 113 -26.05 -1.40 21.79
N HIS A 114 -24.77 -1.34 21.39
CA HIS A 114 -23.69 -2.08 22.08
C HIS A 114 -22.38 -1.26 22.22
N ARG A 115 -22.03 -0.86 23.46
CA ARG A 115 -20.85 -0.01 23.77
C ARG A 115 -19.62 -0.76 24.31
N HIS A 116 -19.68 -2.08 24.46
CA HIS A 116 -18.55 -2.87 24.95
C HIS A 116 -18.06 -3.81 23.85
N SER A 117 -16.90 -3.51 23.26
CA SER A 117 -16.25 -4.41 22.32
C SER A 117 -15.57 -5.54 23.09
N ASN A 118 -15.94 -6.79 22.79
CA ASN A 118 -15.24 -7.96 23.31
C ASN A 118 -14.01 -8.33 22.46
N LEU A 119 -13.64 -7.45 21.53
CA LEU A 119 -12.55 -7.68 20.58
C LEU A 119 -11.18 -7.57 21.25
N PRO A 120 -10.20 -8.38 20.82
CA PRO A 120 -8.83 -8.18 21.24
C PRO A 120 -8.33 -6.81 20.81
N LYS A 121 -7.50 -6.16 21.64
CA LYS A 121 -6.76 -4.97 21.20
C LYS A 121 -5.94 -5.27 19.94
N PRO A 122 -5.74 -4.32 19.01
CA PRO A 122 -5.03 -4.54 17.75
C PRO A 122 -3.60 -5.08 17.93
N GLU A 123 -2.94 -4.72 19.03
CA GLU A 123 -1.59 -5.17 19.39
C GLU A 123 -1.52 -6.63 19.86
N ASN A 124 -2.64 -7.20 20.31
CA ASN A 124 -2.67 -8.53 20.92
C ASN A 124 -2.73 -9.64 19.84
N GLU A 125 -1.65 -9.79 19.08
CA GLU A 125 -1.49 -10.80 18.03
C GLU A 125 -1.93 -12.21 18.48
N PRO A 126 -1.56 -12.74 19.67
CA PRO A 126 -1.94 -14.11 20.07
C PRO A 126 -3.45 -14.31 20.25
N LYS A 127 -4.17 -13.26 20.70
CA LYS A 127 -5.63 -13.33 20.87
C LYS A 127 -6.34 -13.26 19.53
N TRP A 128 -5.84 -12.45 18.60
CA TRP A 128 -6.36 -12.42 17.24
C TRP A 128 -6.13 -13.77 16.53
N ARG A 129 -4.94 -14.37 16.69
CA ARG A 129 -4.65 -15.69 16.13
C ARG A 129 -5.66 -16.75 16.58
N ARG A 130 -5.98 -16.77 17.88
CA ARG A 130 -7.01 -17.64 18.45
C ARG A 130 -8.41 -17.36 17.92
N LEU A 131 -8.72 -16.10 17.63
CA LEU A 131 -10.06 -15.71 17.18
C LEU A 131 -10.32 -16.09 15.72
N CYS A 132 -9.34 -15.87 14.83
CA CYS A 132 -9.57 -15.92 13.38
C CYS A 132 -8.72 -16.91 12.58
N PHE A 133 -7.71 -17.54 13.18
CA PHE A 133 -6.73 -18.30 12.40
C PHE A 133 -6.39 -19.69 12.95
N GLU A 134 -6.42 -19.90 14.27
CA GLU A 134 -6.06 -21.17 14.91
C GLU A 134 -7.19 -22.19 14.86
N LYS A 135 -6.93 -23.36 14.29
CA LYS A 135 -7.95 -24.40 14.01
C LYS A 135 -8.77 -24.84 15.23
N GLN A 136 -8.18 -24.86 16.43
CA GLN A 136 -8.83 -25.37 17.63
C GLN A 136 -9.70 -24.33 18.35
N THR A 137 -9.43 -23.05 18.15
CA THR A 137 -10.03 -21.96 18.95
C THR A 137 -10.76 -20.93 18.11
N SER A 138 -10.53 -20.94 16.79
CA SER A 138 -11.13 -20.00 15.84
C SER A 138 -12.64 -20.14 15.81
N GLN A 139 -13.32 -19.00 15.92
CA GLN A 139 -14.77 -18.90 15.78
C GLN A 139 -15.09 -18.45 14.36
N ARG A 140 -16.27 -18.74 13.81
CA ARG A 140 -16.64 -18.19 12.49
C ARG A 140 -16.89 -16.67 12.58
N PRO A 141 -16.55 -15.89 11.55
CA PRO A 141 -16.77 -14.45 11.54
C PRO A 141 -18.27 -14.14 11.49
N THR A 142 -18.86 -13.91 12.65
CA THR A 142 -20.27 -13.54 12.77
C THR A 142 -20.42 -12.03 12.64
N LEU A 143 -21.52 -11.56 12.05
CA LEU A 143 -21.81 -10.12 11.94
C LEU A 143 -21.69 -9.38 13.28
N THR A 144 -22.06 -10.00 14.39
CA THR A 144 -21.91 -9.43 15.74
C THR A 144 -20.47 -9.11 16.10
N ILE A 145 -19.51 -9.97 15.72
CA ILE A 145 -18.08 -9.78 15.99
C ILE A 145 -17.51 -8.74 15.02
N VAL A 146 -17.83 -8.92 13.74
CA VAL A 146 -17.30 -8.10 12.64
C VAL A 146 -17.79 -6.65 12.73
N ARG A 147 -19.03 -6.40 13.15
CA ARG A 147 -19.58 -5.03 13.39
C ARG A 147 -18.93 -4.30 14.57
N GLN A 148 -18.27 -5.01 15.49
CA GLN A 148 -17.55 -4.37 16.60
C GLN A 148 -16.15 -3.89 16.19
N MET A 149 -15.66 -4.31 15.02
CA MET A 149 -14.31 -3.97 14.55
C MET A 149 -14.30 -2.53 14.07
N ASP A 150 -13.44 -1.70 14.68
CA ASP A 150 -13.07 -0.41 14.11
C ASP A 150 -12.05 -0.62 12.97
N GLN A 151 -11.86 0.41 12.15
CA GLN A 151 -10.93 0.36 11.01
C GLN A 151 -9.52 -0.04 11.45
N LYS A 152 -9.06 0.46 12.61
CA LYS A 152 -7.73 0.14 13.15
C LYS A 152 -7.59 -1.35 13.49
N SER A 153 -8.60 -1.94 14.13
CA SER A 153 -8.59 -3.37 14.43
C SER A 153 -8.71 -4.22 13.17
N ALA A 154 -9.51 -3.80 12.18
CA ALA A 154 -9.63 -4.49 10.91
C ALA A 154 -8.30 -4.52 10.14
N CYS A 155 -7.60 -3.39 10.03
CA CYS A 155 -6.28 -3.31 9.42
C CYS A 155 -5.25 -4.18 10.16
N ALA A 156 -5.19 -4.06 11.50
CA ALA A 156 -4.26 -4.87 12.30
C ALA A 156 -4.54 -6.37 12.15
N ALA A 157 -5.80 -6.78 12.19
CA ALA A 157 -6.21 -8.16 12.00
C ALA A 157 -5.82 -8.68 10.59
N LEU A 158 -5.96 -7.86 9.53
CA LEU A 158 -5.51 -8.22 8.19
C LEU A 158 -3.99 -8.44 8.13
N SER A 159 -3.20 -7.52 8.69
CA SER A 159 -1.73 -7.64 8.71
C SER A 159 -1.27 -8.87 9.50
N HIS A 160 -1.90 -9.15 10.64
CA HIS A 160 -1.62 -10.36 11.41
C HIS A 160 -2.02 -11.62 10.64
N PHE A 161 -3.19 -11.62 9.99
CA PHE A 161 -3.67 -12.73 9.18
C PHE A 161 -2.71 -13.03 8.02
N GLU A 162 -2.25 -12.00 7.32
CA GLU A 162 -1.24 -12.09 6.28
C GLU A 162 0.05 -12.74 6.79
N LYS A 163 0.55 -12.27 7.93
CA LYS A 163 1.75 -12.81 8.57
C LYS A 163 1.60 -14.30 8.88
N TRP A 164 0.50 -14.72 9.50
CA TRP A 164 0.31 -16.14 9.85
C TRP A 164 0.09 -17.02 8.62
N LEU A 165 -0.63 -16.53 7.62
CA LEU A 165 -0.81 -17.24 6.35
C LEU A 165 0.54 -17.46 5.67
N ARG A 166 1.40 -16.44 5.65
CA ARG A 166 2.77 -16.53 5.13
C ARG A 166 3.60 -17.55 5.91
N GLU A 167 3.57 -17.48 7.25
CA GLU A 167 4.30 -18.42 8.11
C GLU A 167 3.86 -19.87 7.89
N GLU A 168 2.56 -20.16 7.83
CA GLU A 168 2.06 -21.52 7.60
C GLU A 168 2.35 -22.03 6.19
N THR A 169 2.25 -21.16 5.18
CA THR A 169 2.61 -21.51 3.79
C THR A 169 4.10 -21.86 3.69
N LEU A 170 4.98 -21.08 4.34
CA LEU A 170 6.42 -21.38 4.37
C LEU A 170 6.74 -22.68 5.12
N ARG A 171 6.04 -22.96 6.23
CA ARG A 171 6.24 -24.21 7.01
C ARG A 171 5.80 -25.45 6.25
N ALA A 172 4.75 -25.36 5.44
CA ALA A 172 4.31 -26.46 4.60
C ALA A 172 5.32 -26.80 3.50
N GLN A 173 6.24 -25.88 3.17
CA GLN A 173 7.23 -26.01 2.10
C GLN A 173 6.61 -26.31 0.71
N GLU A 174 5.31 -26.01 0.55
CA GLU A 174 4.51 -26.26 -0.63
C GLU A 174 3.90 -24.95 -1.12
N GLN A 175 4.14 -24.62 -2.38
CA GLN A 175 3.64 -23.37 -2.99
C GLN A 175 2.10 -23.30 -3.02
N PHE A 176 1.42 -24.45 -3.04
CA PHE A 176 -0.05 -24.56 -3.05
C PHE A 176 -0.68 -24.48 -1.64
N ALA A 177 0.11 -24.55 -0.55
CA ALA A 177 -0.41 -24.63 0.81
C ALA A 177 -1.33 -23.46 1.17
N CYS A 178 -1.05 -22.25 0.67
CA CYS A 178 -1.90 -21.07 0.85
C CYS A 178 -3.35 -21.30 0.41
N ALA A 179 -3.55 -21.96 -0.74
CA ALA A 179 -4.88 -22.27 -1.27
C ALA A 179 -5.64 -23.26 -0.37
N SER A 180 -4.95 -24.33 0.06
CA SER A 180 -5.52 -25.34 0.98
C SER A 180 -5.90 -24.72 2.33
N LEU A 181 -5.04 -23.85 2.88
CA LEU A 181 -5.29 -23.16 4.15
C LEU A 181 -6.52 -22.24 4.09
N LEU A 182 -6.75 -21.57 2.96
CA LEU A 182 -7.89 -20.68 2.75
C LEU A 182 -9.18 -21.41 2.36
N SER A 183 -9.06 -22.60 1.77
CA SER A 183 -10.19 -23.48 1.49
C SER A 183 -10.77 -24.10 2.76
N ASP A 184 -10.01 -24.11 3.85
CA ASP A 184 -10.52 -24.39 5.19
C ASP A 184 -11.59 -23.34 5.55
N SER A 185 -12.82 -23.80 5.86
CA SER A 185 -14.01 -22.95 5.86
C SER A 185 -13.86 -21.69 6.72
N TYR A 186 -13.18 -21.75 7.87
CA TYR A 186 -13.09 -20.56 8.75
C TYR A 186 -12.03 -19.54 8.30
N ARG A 187 -10.88 -19.94 7.73
CA ARG A 187 -9.82 -18.98 7.38
C ARG A 187 -10.21 -18.13 6.17
N GLY A 188 -10.76 -18.77 5.14
CA GLY A 188 -11.33 -18.06 3.98
C GLY A 188 -12.46 -17.13 4.41
N GLU A 189 -13.39 -17.60 5.25
CA GLU A 189 -14.47 -16.76 5.78
C GLU A 189 -13.94 -15.53 6.52
N TRP A 190 -12.90 -15.69 7.37
CA TRP A 190 -12.31 -14.56 8.08
C TRP A 190 -11.63 -13.57 7.16
N LEU A 191 -10.83 -14.05 6.20
CA LEU A 191 -10.20 -13.16 5.23
C LEU A 191 -11.27 -12.38 4.46
N PHE A 192 -12.34 -13.05 4.01
CA PHE A 192 -13.44 -12.39 3.32
C PHE A 192 -14.15 -11.37 4.21
N ALA A 193 -14.46 -11.72 5.46
CA ALA A 193 -15.08 -10.81 6.42
C ALA A 193 -14.20 -9.57 6.69
N LEU A 194 -12.89 -9.76 6.85
CA LEU A 194 -11.94 -8.65 6.99
C LEU A 194 -11.96 -7.76 5.75
N LEU A 195 -11.90 -8.32 4.55
CA LEU A 195 -11.98 -7.54 3.31
C LEU A 195 -13.31 -6.78 3.17
N VAL A 196 -14.43 -7.31 3.68
CA VAL A 196 -15.71 -6.59 3.74
C VAL A 196 -15.68 -5.43 4.74
N THR A 197 -14.98 -5.57 5.87
CA THR A 197 -14.90 -4.50 6.89
C THR A 197 -14.03 -3.31 6.49
N LEU A 198 -12.99 -3.54 5.69
CA LEU A 198 -11.97 -2.51 5.44
C LEU A 198 -12.53 -1.33 4.66
N GLU A 199 -12.35 -0.12 5.16
CA GLU A 199 -12.72 1.11 4.46
C GLU A 199 -11.56 1.66 3.62
N LYS A 200 -11.89 2.30 2.49
CA LYS A 200 -10.93 3.04 1.65
C LYS A 200 -11.03 4.53 1.99
N PRO A 201 -9.92 5.30 1.99
CA PRO A 201 -8.54 4.87 1.71
C PRO A 201 -7.90 4.12 2.89
N LEU A 202 -7.02 3.15 2.59
CA LEU A 202 -6.22 2.41 3.57
C LEU A 202 -4.85 3.09 3.78
N ASP A 203 -4.20 2.79 4.90
CA ASP A 203 -2.81 3.19 5.13
C ASP A 203 -1.82 2.36 4.27
N ALA A 204 -0.59 2.87 4.16
CA ALA A 204 0.43 2.26 3.32
C ALA A 204 0.80 0.83 3.76
N ASP A 205 0.83 0.58 5.07
CA ASP A 205 1.18 -0.72 5.64
C ASP A 205 0.11 -1.78 5.33
N SER A 206 -1.17 -1.42 5.45
CA SER A 206 -2.31 -2.29 5.10
C SER A 206 -2.31 -2.61 3.61
N TYR A 207 -2.00 -1.63 2.76
CA TYR A 207 -1.81 -1.88 1.33
C TYR A 207 -0.60 -2.78 1.06
N ALA A 208 0.50 -2.66 1.81
CA ALA A 208 1.63 -3.58 1.68
C ALA A 208 1.24 -5.02 2.07
N SER A 209 0.46 -5.20 3.15
CA SER A 209 -0.11 -6.50 3.52
C SER A 209 -1.02 -7.06 2.41
N MET A 210 -1.89 -6.24 1.81
CA MET A 210 -2.73 -6.68 0.67
C MET A 210 -1.91 -7.12 -0.54
N ARG A 211 -0.86 -6.40 -0.91
CA ARG A 211 0.04 -6.82 -2.01
C ARG A 211 0.75 -8.12 -1.69
N SER A 212 1.17 -8.32 -0.44
CA SER A 212 1.77 -9.58 -0.01
C SER A 212 0.79 -10.75 -0.10
N LEU A 213 -0.45 -10.57 0.38
CA LEU A 213 -1.53 -11.56 0.20
C LEU A 213 -1.74 -11.89 -1.27
N LEU A 214 -1.87 -10.86 -2.13
CA LEU A 214 -2.09 -11.05 -3.55
C LEU A 214 -0.95 -11.84 -4.22
N ARG A 215 0.31 -11.55 -3.88
CA ARG A 215 1.48 -12.32 -4.36
C ARG A 215 1.38 -13.79 -3.95
N MET A 216 1.08 -14.06 -2.68
CA MET A 216 0.97 -15.44 -2.19
C MET A 216 -0.15 -16.22 -2.90
N LEU A 217 -1.29 -15.57 -3.15
CA LEU A 217 -2.44 -16.18 -3.84
C LEU A 217 -2.12 -16.48 -5.30
N LEU A 218 -1.44 -15.57 -6.00
CA LEU A 218 -1.06 -15.76 -7.41
C LEU A 218 0.00 -16.85 -7.58
N VAL A 219 0.95 -16.97 -6.66
CA VAL A 219 1.90 -18.08 -6.63
C VAL A 219 1.16 -19.41 -6.42
N ALA A 220 0.20 -19.45 -5.49
CA ALA A 220 -0.60 -20.65 -5.24
C ALA A 220 -1.48 -21.03 -6.43
N TRP A 221 -2.07 -20.04 -7.11
CA TRP A 221 -2.83 -20.25 -8.36
C TRP A 221 -1.95 -20.79 -9.47
N LYS A 222 -0.73 -20.25 -9.63
CA LYS A 222 0.19 -20.76 -10.65
C LYS A 222 0.61 -22.21 -10.38
N ALA A 223 0.85 -22.54 -9.11
CA ALA A 223 1.17 -23.90 -8.69
C ALA A 223 -0.02 -24.87 -8.90
N SER A 224 -1.26 -24.41 -8.76
CA SER A 224 -2.44 -25.24 -9.01
C SER A 224 -2.56 -25.62 -10.49
N GLU A 225 -2.33 -24.66 -11.41
CA GLU A 225 -2.35 -24.94 -12.85
C GLU A 225 -1.35 -26.01 -13.28
N SER A 226 -0.18 -26.08 -12.62
CA SER A 226 0.82 -27.11 -12.93
C SER A 226 0.49 -28.51 -12.40
N ASN A 227 -0.40 -28.60 -11.40
CA ASN A 227 -0.77 -29.83 -10.71
C ASN A 227 -2.17 -30.34 -11.11
N ALA A 228 -2.62 -30.02 -12.33
CA ALA A 228 -3.96 -30.25 -12.90
C ALA A 228 -4.56 -31.68 -12.81
N ALA A 229 -3.84 -32.66 -12.23
CA ALA A 229 -4.29 -34.05 -12.11
C ALA A 229 -5.14 -34.34 -10.85
N GLU A 230 -5.08 -33.51 -9.79
CA GLU A 230 -5.82 -33.70 -8.53
C GLU A 230 -6.36 -32.37 -7.98
N GLU A 231 -6.95 -31.54 -8.85
CA GLU A 231 -7.45 -30.23 -8.43
C GLU A 231 -8.69 -30.32 -7.54
N ASP A 232 -8.58 -29.75 -6.33
CA ASP A 232 -9.75 -29.35 -5.55
C ASP A 232 -10.34 -28.09 -6.19
N VAL A 233 -11.41 -28.28 -6.97
CA VAL A 233 -12.18 -27.20 -7.62
C VAL A 233 -12.53 -26.08 -6.63
N SER A 234 -12.75 -26.42 -5.36
CA SER A 234 -13.03 -25.46 -4.30
C SER A 234 -11.86 -24.51 -4.07
N ALA A 235 -10.62 -25.01 -4.05
CA ALA A 235 -9.43 -24.19 -3.80
C ALA A 235 -9.15 -23.19 -4.93
N SER A 236 -9.31 -23.62 -6.17
CA SER A 236 -9.16 -22.74 -7.34
C SER A 236 -10.21 -21.61 -7.36
N ALA A 237 -11.45 -21.93 -6.99
CA ALA A 237 -12.51 -20.92 -6.86
C ALA A 237 -12.20 -19.90 -5.75
N VAL A 238 -11.73 -20.37 -4.59
CA VAL A 238 -11.36 -19.50 -3.46
C VAL A 238 -10.22 -18.54 -3.84
N LEU A 239 -9.18 -19.03 -4.51
CA LEU A 239 -8.09 -18.18 -5.01
C LEU A 239 -8.62 -17.13 -5.97
N SER A 240 -9.47 -17.53 -6.92
CA SER A 240 -10.02 -16.63 -7.93
C SER A 240 -10.82 -15.48 -7.32
N VAL A 241 -11.60 -15.77 -6.28
CA VAL A 241 -12.35 -14.75 -5.52
C VAL A 241 -11.42 -13.75 -4.86
N PHE A 242 -10.43 -14.22 -4.10
CA PHE A 242 -9.54 -13.31 -3.36
C PHE A 242 -8.60 -12.52 -4.26
N ILE A 243 -8.06 -13.13 -5.32
CA ILE A 243 -7.21 -12.45 -6.31
C ILE A 243 -7.99 -11.34 -7.00
N SER A 244 -9.25 -11.60 -7.37
CA SER A 244 -10.13 -10.61 -7.99
C SER A 244 -10.42 -9.43 -7.06
N ILE A 245 -10.79 -9.70 -5.80
CA ILE A 245 -11.08 -8.66 -4.82
C ILE A 245 -9.81 -7.84 -4.52
N LEU A 246 -8.69 -8.48 -4.18
CA LEU A 246 -7.46 -7.76 -3.87
C LEU A 246 -6.92 -7.00 -5.09
N GLY A 247 -6.90 -7.65 -6.26
CA GLY A 247 -6.31 -7.09 -7.46
C GLY A 247 -7.12 -5.94 -8.06
N LYS A 248 -8.42 -6.16 -8.29
CA LYS A 248 -9.30 -5.21 -8.99
C LYS A 248 -10.11 -4.34 -8.05
N TYR A 249 -10.75 -4.91 -7.01
CA TYR A 249 -11.50 -4.07 -6.08
C TYR A 249 -10.57 -3.14 -5.31
N PHE A 250 -9.52 -3.66 -4.68
CA PHE A 250 -8.57 -2.85 -3.92
C PHE A 250 -7.46 -2.24 -4.78
N GLY A 251 -7.44 -2.46 -6.10
CA GLY A 251 -6.54 -1.80 -7.04
C GLY A 251 -5.06 -2.17 -6.87
N GLN A 252 -4.75 -3.35 -6.31
CA GLN A 252 -3.37 -3.74 -6.02
C GLN A 252 -2.53 -4.10 -7.27
N VAL A 253 -3.17 -4.19 -8.44
CA VAL A 253 -2.51 -4.53 -9.73
C VAL A 253 -2.05 -3.27 -10.50
N GLU A 254 -2.59 -2.10 -10.20
CA GLU A 254 -2.40 -0.86 -11.00
C GLU A 254 -1.42 0.15 -10.39
N SER A 255 -0.55 -0.26 -9.45
CA SER A 255 0.43 0.64 -8.78
C SER A 255 1.86 0.44 -9.28
#